data_AF-A0A482V7K0-F1
#
_entry.id   AF-A0A482V7K0-F1
#
_cell.length_a   1.000
_cell.length_b   1.000
_cell.length_c   1.000
_cell.angle_alpha   90.00
_cell.angle_beta   90.00
_cell.angle_gamma   90.00
#
_symmetry.space_group_name_H-M   'P 1'
#
loop_
_entity.id
_entity.type
_entity.pdbx_description
1 polymer ?
#
loop_
_entity_poly.entity_id
_entity_poly.type
_entity_poly.pdbx_seq_one_letter_code
_entity_poly.pdbx_strand_id
1 'polypeptide(L)'
;MDTCMIVPATESVMISSFDVALKSNPALHAQMLSAKKDGFKWMQVQSGNVHLLPKNRLVNVEFSNGNCSYYWKNYNGDTPDDAVPGGQEPKGEVFYIGLVHLKLINEIFAGMIVPSAKSARITSLGVTRDVRNDPFTIVNILCSSDKEAFEWVATKNEDLHLLDENILVEGGKVLGQDLYIGRVRLDTGVVLGKVFPYKFIYQGLYVPLSGTFAHYLSYEVLTFDCERNKRNKTEFDVRIDNNTEILTN
;
A
#
# COMPACT_ATOMS: atom_id res chain seq x y z
N MET A 1 18.68 -13.31 -15.33
CA MET A 1 18.13 -11.95 -15.52
C MET A 1 16.66 -12.19 -15.60
N ASP A 2 16.01 -12.18 -14.45
CA ASP A 2 14.74 -12.87 -14.27
C ASP A 2 13.65 -11.82 -14.29
N THR A 3 12.92 -11.79 -15.40
CA THR A 3 11.80 -10.89 -15.63
C THR A 3 10.62 -11.34 -14.78
N CYS A 4 10.21 -10.52 -13.80
CA CYS A 4 8.98 -10.73 -13.06
C CYS A 4 7.80 -10.36 -13.96
N MET A 5 6.97 -11.34 -14.35
CA MET A 5 5.74 -11.09 -15.10
C MET A 5 4.52 -11.36 -14.21
N ILE A 6 3.80 -10.30 -13.86
CA ILE A 6 2.47 -10.39 -13.24
C ILE A 6 1.45 -10.33 -14.37
N VAL A 7 0.77 -11.46 -14.65
CA VAL A 7 -0.18 -11.55 -15.77
C VAL A 7 -1.62 -11.52 -15.23
N PRO A 8 -2.45 -10.52 -15.58
CA PRO A 8 -3.87 -10.54 -15.28
C PRO A 8 -4.57 -11.58 -16.16
N ALA A 9 -5.35 -12.46 -15.54
CA ALA A 9 -6.33 -13.26 -16.28
C ALA A 9 -7.54 -12.36 -16.60
N THR A 10 -7.51 -11.71 -17.76
CA THR A 10 -8.70 -11.10 -18.37
C THR A 10 -8.93 -11.70 -19.75
N GLU A 11 -10.18 -12.06 -20.02
CA GLU A 11 -10.61 -12.46 -21.35
C GLU A 11 -10.55 -11.27 -22.31
N SER A 12 -9.92 -11.54 -23.45
CA SER A 12 -9.92 -10.79 -24.71
C SER A 12 -9.18 -9.44 -24.81
N VAL A 13 -8.05 -9.53 -25.53
CA VAL A 13 -7.38 -8.54 -26.40
C VAL A 13 -6.27 -7.67 -25.80
N MET A 14 -5.02 -8.16 -25.91
CA MET A 14 -3.96 -7.56 -26.76
C MET A 14 -2.85 -8.60 -26.95
N ILE A 15 -2.93 -9.30 -28.07
CA ILE A 15 -1.93 -10.22 -28.62
C ILE A 15 -0.88 -9.34 -29.30
N SER A 16 0.41 -9.39 -28.92
CA SER A 16 1.43 -9.83 -29.88
C SER A 16 2.80 -10.22 -29.28
N SER A 17 2.94 -10.33 -27.95
CA SER A 17 4.21 -10.75 -27.32
C SER A 17 4.06 -11.91 -26.32
N PHE A 18 2.84 -12.29 -25.95
CA PHE A 18 2.55 -13.35 -24.98
C PHE A 18 2.48 -14.76 -25.58
N ASP A 19 2.13 -14.92 -26.86
CA ASP A 19 1.98 -16.24 -27.50
C ASP A 19 3.31 -16.97 -27.75
N VAL A 20 4.44 -16.27 -27.70
CA VAL A 20 5.77 -16.86 -27.93
C VAL A 20 6.28 -17.58 -26.69
N ALA A 21 5.99 -17.07 -25.48
CA ALA A 21 6.45 -17.68 -24.23
C ALA A 21 5.65 -18.93 -23.86
N LEU A 22 4.33 -18.93 -24.07
CA LEU A 22 3.43 -20.03 -23.68
C LEU A 22 3.62 -21.31 -24.51
N LYS A 23 4.10 -21.21 -25.75
CA LYS A 23 4.39 -22.38 -26.60
C LYS A 23 5.63 -23.17 -26.19
N SER A 24 6.47 -22.62 -25.31
CA SER A 24 7.75 -23.23 -24.91
C SER A 24 7.68 -24.11 -23.65
N ASN A 25 6.57 -24.09 -22.89
CA ASN A 25 6.45 -24.86 -21.65
C ASN A 25 5.03 -25.41 -21.41
N PRO A 26 4.75 -26.64 -21.87
CA PRO A 26 3.44 -27.29 -21.75
C PRO A 26 2.98 -27.54 -20.31
N ALA A 27 3.92 -27.71 -19.37
CA ALA A 27 3.61 -27.96 -17.96
C ALA A 27 3.02 -26.72 -17.29
N LEU A 28 3.55 -25.53 -17.63
CA LEU A 28 3.02 -24.26 -17.15
C LEU A 28 1.60 -24.00 -17.67
N HIS A 29 1.34 -24.34 -18.95
CA HIS A 29 0.01 -24.22 -19.54
C HIS A 29 -1.03 -25.11 -18.87
N ALA A 30 -0.68 -26.36 -18.56
CA ALA A 30 -1.56 -27.29 -17.86
C ALA A 30 -1.88 -26.84 -16.42
N GLN A 31 -0.89 -26.31 -15.70
CA GLN A 31 -1.07 -25.76 -14.35
C GLN A 31 -1.98 -24.52 -14.35
N MET A 32 -1.85 -23.64 -15.35
CA MET A 32 -2.71 -22.47 -15.52
C MET A 32 -4.18 -22.84 -15.81
N LEU A 33 -4.42 -23.86 -16.64
CA LEU A 33 -5.77 -24.34 -16.94
C LEU A 33 -6.44 -24.98 -15.71
N SER A 34 -5.68 -25.70 -14.88
CA SER A 34 -6.17 -26.24 -13.60
C SER A 34 -6.54 -25.11 -12.63
N ALA A 35 -5.68 -24.10 -12.48
CA ALA A 35 -5.92 -22.96 -11.60
C ALA A 35 -7.16 -22.13 -12.01
N LYS A 36 -7.42 -22.00 -13.33
CA LYS A 36 -8.62 -21.34 -13.88
C LYS A 36 -9.90 -22.09 -13.53
N LYS A 37 -9.86 -23.43 -13.48
CA LYS A 37 -11.01 -24.28 -13.15
C LYS A 37 -11.40 -24.21 -11.66
N ASP A 38 -10.41 -23.99 -10.79
CA ASP A 38 -10.60 -23.93 -9.33
C ASP A 38 -10.83 -22.51 -8.79
N GLY A 39 -10.93 -21.50 -9.66
CA GLY A 39 -11.37 -20.15 -9.31
C GLY A 39 -10.33 -19.26 -8.64
N PHE A 40 -9.04 -19.58 -8.76
CA PHE A 40 -7.90 -18.75 -8.32
C PHE A 40 -7.61 -17.64 -9.34
N LYS A 41 -7.21 -16.44 -8.88
CA LYS A 41 -6.98 -15.28 -9.78
C LYS A 41 -5.56 -14.70 -9.74
N TRP A 42 -4.70 -15.16 -8.83
CA TRP A 42 -3.34 -14.63 -8.69
C TRP A 42 -2.31 -15.75 -8.47
N MET A 43 -1.14 -15.62 -9.09
CA MET A 43 0.03 -16.46 -8.88
C MET A 43 1.22 -15.55 -8.54
N GLN A 44 2.00 -15.92 -7.53
CA GLN A 44 3.32 -15.34 -7.28
C GLN A 44 4.38 -16.43 -7.53
N VAL A 45 5.44 -16.06 -8.25
CA VAL A 45 6.57 -16.95 -8.54
C VAL A 45 7.77 -16.42 -7.76
N GLN A 46 8.29 -17.20 -6.82
CA GLN A 46 9.59 -16.98 -6.19
C GLN A 46 10.42 -18.25 -6.34
N SER A 47 11.65 -18.10 -6.83
CA SER A 47 12.66 -19.17 -6.87
C SER A 47 12.16 -20.49 -7.48
N GLY A 48 11.40 -20.41 -8.58
CA GLY A 48 10.91 -21.58 -9.32
C GLY A 48 9.68 -22.30 -8.74
N ASN A 49 9.11 -21.81 -7.63
CA ASN A 49 7.90 -22.38 -7.03
C ASN A 49 6.68 -21.48 -7.24
N VAL A 50 5.57 -22.09 -7.65
CA VAL A 50 4.27 -21.42 -7.86
C VAL A 50 3.42 -21.59 -6.61
N HIS A 51 3.07 -20.48 -5.96
CA HIS A 51 2.12 -20.48 -4.84
C HIS A 51 0.75 -20.00 -5.30
N LEU A 52 -0.29 -20.83 -5.10
CA LEU A 52 -1.69 -20.49 -5.37
C LEU A 52 -2.28 -19.73 -4.18
N LEU A 53 -2.78 -18.51 -4.41
CA LEU A 53 -3.40 -17.70 -3.35
C LEU A 53 -4.94 -17.82 -3.37
N PRO A 54 -5.58 -18.37 -2.33
CA PRO A 54 -7.03 -18.49 -2.28
C PRO A 54 -7.74 -17.13 -2.15
N LYS A 55 -8.96 -17.07 -2.71
CA LYS A 55 -9.85 -15.91 -2.89
C LYS A 55 -10.17 -15.05 -1.65
N ASN A 56 -9.79 -15.46 -0.44
CA ASN A 56 -10.14 -14.79 0.83
C ASN A 56 -8.92 -14.34 1.66
N ARG A 57 -7.71 -14.38 1.11
CA ARG A 57 -6.47 -14.12 1.87
C ARG A 57 -5.77 -12.82 1.46
N LEU A 58 -6.46 -11.68 1.55
CA LEU A 58 -5.78 -10.38 1.68
C LEU A 58 -5.44 -10.05 3.15
N VAL A 59 -5.75 -10.98 4.06
CA VAL A 59 -5.51 -10.87 5.50
C VAL A 59 -4.33 -11.79 5.82
N ASN A 60 -3.30 -11.26 6.48
CA ASN A 60 -2.08 -11.96 6.91
C ASN A 60 -1.07 -12.31 5.80
N VAL A 61 -0.89 -11.43 4.81
CA VAL A 61 0.33 -11.45 3.98
C VAL A 61 1.35 -10.54 4.66
N GLU A 62 2.48 -11.14 5.03
CA GLU A 62 3.62 -10.45 5.61
C GLU A 62 4.59 -10.07 4.48
N PHE A 63 5.02 -8.82 4.49
CA PHE A 63 6.00 -8.26 3.58
C PHE A 63 7.27 -8.03 4.36
N SER A 64 8.39 -8.58 3.90
CA SER A 64 9.69 -8.43 4.54
C SER A 64 10.67 -7.70 3.64
N ASN A 65 11.48 -6.83 4.25
CA ASN A 65 12.63 -6.19 3.63
C ASN A 65 13.78 -6.26 4.65
N GLY A 66 14.82 -7.05 4.36
CA GLY A 66 15.85 -7.39 5.35
C GLY A 66 15.26 -8.09 6.57
N ASN A 67 15.56 -7.57 7.76
CA ASN A 67 15.09 -8.11 9.04
C ASN A 67 13.81 -7.44 9.57
N CYS A 68 13.18 -6.55 8.80
CA CYS A 68 11.93 -5.90 9.17
C CYS A 68 10.77 -6.48 8.37
N SER A 69 9.58 -6.46 8.95
CA SER A 69 8.37 -6.81 8.22
C SER A 69 7.17 -5.94 8.57
N TYR A 70 6.17 -5.96 7.70
CA TYR A 70 4.85 -5.41 7.96
C TYR A 70 3.77 -6.33 7.39
N TYR A 71 2.55 -6.17 7.87
CA TYR A 71 1.44 -6.98 7.40
C TYR A 71 0.12 -6.21 7.49
N TRP A 72 -0.86 -6.70 6.72
CA TRP A 72 -2.23 -6.20 6.76
C TRP A 72 -3.09 -7.12 7.64
N LYS A 73 -3.67 -6.54 8.68
CA LYS A 73 -4.56 -7.23 9.63
C LYS A 73 -6.01 -6.78 9.41
N ASN A 74 -6.96 -7.69 9.52
CA ASN A 74 -8.37 -7.30 9.46
C ASN A 74 -8.73 -6.37 10.64
N TYR A 75 -9.34 -5.22 10.33
CA TYR A 75 -9.68 -4.21 11.33
C TYR A 75 -11.06 -4.47 11.93
N ASN A 76 -11.10 -4.98 13.15
CA ASN A 76 -12.35 -5.33 13.84
C ASN A 76 -12.99 -4.17 14.63
N GLY A 77 -12.48 -2.95 14.49
CA GLY A 77 -12.92 -1.77 15.25
C GLY A 77 -12.03 -1.43 16.45
N ASP A 78 -11.03 -2.26 16.75
CA ASP A 78 -10.02 -1.99 17.76
C ASP A 78 -8.65 -1.81 17.09
N THR A 79 -7.87 -0.86 17.60
CA THR A 79 -6.54 -0.53 17.07
C THR A 79 -5.48 -1.43 17.71
N PRO A 80 -4.74 -2.25 16.94
CA PRO A 80 -3.62 -3.03 17.46
C PRO A 80 -2.46 -2.16 17.96
N ASP A 81 -1.71 -2.62 18.97
CA ASP A 81 -0.54 -1.91 19.51
C ASP A 81 0.60 -1.74 18.49
N ASP A 82 0.68 -2.65 17.53
CA ASP A 82 1.64 -2.64 16.43
C ASP A 82 1.13 -1.90 15.19
N ALA A 83 -0.03 -1.23 15.26
CA ALA A 83 -0.56 -0.46 14.13
C ALA A 83 0.34 0.73 13.78
N VAL A 84 0.58 0.93 12.48
CA VAL A 84 1.44 2.02 11.97
C VAL A 84 0.62 3.32 11.89
N PRO A 85 1.01 4.39 12.62
CA PRO A 85 0.30 5.66 12.57
C PRO A 85 0.50 6.34 11.21
N GLY A 86 -0.57 6.85 10.62
CA GLY A 86 -0.51 7.59 9.35
C GLY A 86 -0.27 9.09 9.52
N GLY A 87 -0.67 9.64 10.68
CA GLY A 87 -0.58 11.06 11.00
C GLY A 87 -1.61 11.45 12.06
N GLN A 88 -1.84 12.75 12.19
CA GLN A 88 -2.90 13.32 13.03
C GLN A 88 -3.88 14.11 12.17
N GLU A 89 -5.16 13.83 12.33
CA GLU A 89 -6.23 14.63 11.72
C GLU A 89 -6.26 16.04 12.31
N PRO A 90 -6.98 16.99 11.68
CA PRO A 90 -7.03 18.34 12.18
C PRO A 90 -7.51 18.61 13.60
N LYS A 91 -8.23 17.64 14.18
CA LYS A 91 -8.70 17.71 15.57
C LYS A 91 -7.72 17.08 16.56
N GLY A 92 -6.52 16.70 16.11
CA GLY A 92 -5.46 16.08 16.91
C GLY A 92 -5.58 14.56 17.08
N GLU A 93 -6.64 13.93 16.56
CA GLU A 93 -6.79 12.47 16.62
C GLU A 93 -5.78 11.79 15.69
N VAL A 94 -5.01 10.83 16.24
CA VAL A 94 -4.12 9.98 15.45
C VAL A 94 -4.97 9.03 14.60
N PHE A 95 -4.71 9.01 13.29
CA PHE A 95 -5.30 8.02 12.40
C PHE A 95 -4.26 6.97 12.00
N TYR A 96 -4.75 5.81 11.58
CA TYR A 96 -3.93 4.68 11.14
C TYR A 96 -4.13 4.40 9.66
N ILE A 97 -3.14 3.74 9.06
CA ILE A 97 -3.14 3.44 7.63
C ILE A 97 -3.99 2.20 7.39
N GLY A 98 -4.96 2.30 6.46
CA GLY A 98 -5.83 1.19 6.11
C GLY A 98 -5.90 0.92 4.61
N LEU A 99 -6.23 -0.33 4.27
CA LEU A 99 -6.70 -0.73 2.95
C LEU A 99 -8.16 -1.14 3.04
N VAL A 100 -8.96 -0.63 2.11
CA VAL A 100 -10.39 -0.91 2.00
C VAL A 100 -10.67 -1.61 0.68
N HIS A 101 -11.12 -2.86 0.73
CA HIS A 101 -11.60 -3.60 -0.43
C HIS A 101 -13.11 -3.46 -0.57
N LEU A 102 -13.55 -2.78 -1.61
CA LEU A 102 -14.95 -2.72 -2.02
C LEU A 102 -15.25 -3.89 -2.97
N LYS A 103 -15.83 -4.97 -2.44
CA LYS A 103 -15.97 -6.25 -3.16
C LYS A 103 -16.84 -6.16 -4.41
N LEU A 104 -17.86 -5.31 -4.40
CA LEU A 104 -18.80 -5.17 -5.53
C LEU A 104 -18.13 -4.65 -6.81
N ILE A 105 -17.15 -3.77 -6.67
CA ILE A 105 -16.37 -3.23 -7.78
C ILE A 105 -14.97 -3.83 -7.87
N ASN A 106 -14.62 -4.69 -6.90
CA ASN A 106 -13.32 -5.34 -6.78
C ASN A 106 -12.13 -4.36 -6.81
N GLU A 107 -12.25 -3.26 -6.09
CA GLU A 107 -11.21 -2.23 -5.97
C GLU A 107 -10.74 -2.10 -4.52
N ILE A 108 -9.45 -1.81 -4.35
CA ILE A 108 -8.80 -1.65 -3.05
C ILE A 108 -8.26 -0.22 -2.93
N PHE A 109 -8.67 0.48 -1.89
CA PHE A 109 -8.34 1.88 -1.65
C PHE A 109 -7.49 2.04 -0.39
N ALA A 110 -6.46 2.86 -0.46
CA ALA A 110 -5.82 3.43 0.73
C ALA A 110 -6.79 4.37 1.46
N GLY A 111 -6.82 4.28 2.80
CA GLY A 111 -7.73 5.05 3.65
C GLY A 111 -7.19 5.34 5.04
N MET A 112 -7.84 6.28 5.72
CA MET A 112 -7.55 6.66 7.10
C MET A 112 -8.47 5.91 8.05
N ILE A 113 -7.92 5.04 8.90
CA ILE A 113 -8.67 4.45 10.00
C ILE A 113 -8.72 5.46 11.14
N VAL A 114 -9.93 5.87 11.49
CA VAL A 114 -10.22 6.81 12.58
C VAL A 114 -10.71 6.01 13.78
N PRO A 115 -9.89 5.84 14.85
CA PRO A 115 -10.22 4.98 15.98
C PRO A 115 -11.52 5.36 16.70
N SER A 116 -11.76 6.67 16.94
CA SER A 116 -12.96 7.16 17.61
C SER A 116 -14.24 6.80 16.85
N ALA A 117 -14.17 6.82 15.51
CA ALA A 117 -15.28 6.48 14.64
C ALA A 117 -15.39 4.97 14.39
N LYS A 118 -14.33 4.19 14.63
CA LYS A 118 -14.22 2.76 14.26
C LYS A 118 -14.53 2.51 12.78
N SER A 119 -14.02 3.37 11.92
CA SER A 119 -14.25 3.33 10.47
C SER A 119 -13.01 3.76 9.69
N ALA A 120 -12.94 3.37 8.42
CA ALA A 120 -11.96 3.86 7.47
C ALA A 120 -12.57 4.93 6.55
N ARG A 121 -11.90 6.07 6.40
CA ARG A 121 -12.26 7.13 5.46
C ARG A 121 -11.49 6.98 4.16
N ILE A 122 -12.20 6.90 3.05
CA ILE A 122 -11.62 6.74 1.70
C ILE A 122 -12.20 7.74 0.71
N THR A 123 -11.52 7.92 -0.43
CA THR A 123 -12.08 8.60 -1.61
C THR A 123 -12.45 7.58 -2.69
N SER A 124 -13.73 7.51 -3.05
CA SER A 124 -14.25 6.60 -4.08
C SER A 124 -15.33 7.31 -4.90
N LEU A 125 -15.28 7.15 -6.23
CA LEU A 125 -16.23 7.77 -7.18
C LEU A 125 -16.41 9.29 -6.96
N GLY A 126 -15.31 10.00 -6.71
CA GLY A 126 -15.32 11.46 -6.55
C GLY A 126 -15.88 11.98 -5.22
N VAL A 127 -16.18 11.11 -4.25
CA VAL A 127 -16.68 11.50 -2.92
C VAL A 127 -15.87 10.88 -1.80
N THR A 128 -15.88 11.52 -0.62
CA THR A 128 -15.40 10.91 0.62
C THR A 128 -16.45 9.97 1.19
N ARG A 129 -16.03 8.80 1.69
CA ARG A 129 -16.89 7.84 2.39
C ARG A 129 -16.20 7.31 3.63
N ASP A 130 -16.95 7.23 4.73
CA ASP A 130 -16.57 6.48 5.91
C ASP A 130 -17.19 5.08 5.81
N VAL A 131 -16.35 4.05 5.90
CA VAL A 131 -16.76 2.65 5.72
C VAL A 131 -16.31 1.77 6.88
N ARG A 132 -16.99 0.64 7.05
CA ARG A 132 -16.69 -0.37 8.07
C ARG A 132 -16.67 -1.74 7.43
N ASN A 133 -16.18 -2.74 8.15
CA ASN A 133 -16.32 -4.13 7.72
C ASN A 133 -17.81 -4.50 7.61
N ASP A 134 -18.20 -5.01 6.45
CA ASP A 134 -19.54 -5.48 6.14
C ASP A 134 -19.47 -6.60 5.07
N PRO A 135 -20.58 -7.25 4.66
CA PRO A 135 -20.53 -8.31 3.65
C PRO A 135 -19.86 -7.91 2.31
N PHE A 136 -19.86 -6.64 1.96
CA PHE A 136 -19.35 -6.07 0.71
C PHE A 136 -18.06 -5.24 0.89
N THR A 137 -17.63 -5.00 2.11
CA THR A 137 -16.46 -4.17 2.44
C THR A 137 -15.51 -4.90 3.37
N ILE A 138 -14.23 -5.00 3.01
CA ILE A 138 -13.17 -5.44 3.93
C ILE A 138 -12.27 -4.25 4.27
N VAL A 139 -12.08 -3.99 5.56
CA VAL A 139 -11.11 -3.00 6.07
C VAL A 139 -9.96 -3.75 6.73
N ASN A 140 -8.74 -3.46 6.28
CA ASN A 140 -7.49 -3.91 6.89
C ASN A 140 -6.71 -2.71 7.41
N ILE A 141 -5.96 -2.91 8.51
CA ILE A 141 -5.05 -1.96 9.13
C ILE A 141 -3.60 -2.41 8.94
N LEU A 142 -2.71 -1.46 8.69
CA LEU A 142 -1.27 -1.71 8.57
C LEU A 142 -0.64 -1.90 9.95
N CYS A 143 0.07 -3.01 10.13
CA CYS A 143 0.74 -3.37 11.38
C CYS A 143 2.21 -3.69 11.13
N SER A 144 3.07 -3.36 12.09
CA SER A 144 4.50 -3.72 12.09
C SER A 144 5.11 -3.56 13.48
N SER A 145 6.00 -4.48 13.86
CA SER A 145 6.92 -4.33 14.99
C SER A 145 8.00 -3.27 14.72
N ASP A 146 8.36 -3.07 13.46
CA ASP A 146 9.46 -2.23 12.97
C ASP A 146 8.93 -0.93 12.38
N LYS A 147 8.12 -0.19 13.16
CA LYS A 147 7.47 1.05 12.69
C LYS A 147 8.46 2.09 12.17
N GLU A 148 9.70 2.06 12.65
CA GLU A 148 10.82 2.90 12.23
C GLU A 148 11.37 2.59 10.83
N ALA A 149 11.05 1.43 10.25
CA ALA A 149 11.42 1.12 8.87
C ALA A 149 10.54 1.85 7.85
N PHE A 150 9.41 2.42 8.29
CA PHE A 150 8.57 3.27 7.47
C PHE A 150 9.06 4.71 7.43
N GLU A 151 9.07 5.31 6.23
CA GLU A 151 9.37 6.72 6.05
C GLU A 151 8.33 7.39 5.14
N TRP A 152 8.08 8.65 5.40
CA TRP A 152 7.27 9.51 4.54
C TRP A 152 8.19 10.37 3.70
N VAL A 153 8.36 10.00 2.43
CA VAL A 153 9.29 10.67 1.52
C VAL A 153 8.54 11.76 0.75
N ALA A 154 8.93 13.01 0.94
CA ALA A 154 8.43 14.13 0.16
C ALA A 154 8.79 13.95 -1.32
N THR A 155 7.80 14.01 -2.19
CA THR A 155 7.96 13.79 -3.62
C THR A 155 6.98 14.62 -4.43
N LYS A 156 7.20 14.66 -5.73
CA LYS A 156 6.25 15.16 -6.72
C LYS A 156 5.82 14.02 -7.61
N ASN A 157 4.63 14.13 -8.18
CA ASN A 157 4.13 13.14 -9.10
C ASN A 157 5.08 12.90 -10.28
N GLU A 158 5.74 13.95 -10.80
CA GLU A 158 6.75 13.82 -11.85
C GLU A 158 7.99 13.03 -11.43
N ASP A 159 8.34 13.05 -10.14
CA ASP A 159 9.53 12.39 -9.59
C ASP A 159 9.22 11.02 -8.97
N LEU A 160 7.94 10.62 -8.89
CA LEU A 160 7.54 9.36 -8.26
C LEU A 160 8.25 8.15 -8.88
N HIS A 161 8.45 8.17 -10.20
CA HIS A 161 9.13 7.10 -10.95
C HIS A 161 10.64 7.02 -10.68
N LEU A 162 11.22 7.99 -9.97
CA LEU A 162 12.63 7.98 -9.57
C LEU A 162 12.84 7.23 -8.24
N LEU A 163 11.76 6.93 -7.50
CA LEU A 163 11.82 6.10 -6.31
C LEU A 163 11.87 4.63 -6.70
N ASP A 164 12.60 3.82 -5.92
CA ASP A 164 12.64 2.38 -6.11
C ASP A 164 11.25 1.78 -5.78
N GLU A 165 10.66 1.09 -6.75
CA GLU A 165 9.34 0.48 -6.58
C GLU A 165 9.31 -0.56 -5.46
N ASN A 166 10.45 -1.20 -5.16
CA ASN A 166 10.56 -2.23 -4.10
C ASN A 166 10.43 -1.67 -2.69
N ILE A 167 10.62 -0.36 -2.50
CA ILE A 167 10.47 0.30 -1.21
C ILE A 167 9.13 1.02 -1.08
N LEU A 168 8.34 1.15 -2.15
CA LEU A 168 7.03 1.80 -2.09
C LEU A 168 5.99 0.87 -1.47
N VAL A 169 5.22 1.38 -0.51
CA VAL A 169 4.15 0.60 0.12
C VAL A 169 2.91 0.60 -0.77
N GLU A 170 2.44 -0.59 -1.12
CA GLU A 170 1.24 -0.78 -1.93
C GLU A 170 -0.02 -0.19 -1.26
N GLY A 171 -0.72 0.67 -2.00
CA GLY A 171 -1.95 1.36 -1.61
C GLY A 171 -3.23 0.75 -2.18
N GLY A 172 -3.14 -0.46 -2.75
CA GLY A 172 -4.26 -1.17 -3.37
C GLY A 172 -4.31 -1.05 -4.90
N LYS A 173 -5.51 -1.23 -5.47
CA LYS A 173 -5.73 -1.30 -6.91
C LYS A 173 -7.08 -0.69 -7.27
N VAL A 174 -7.08 0.34 -8.12
CA VAL A 174 -8.27 1.05 -8.60
C VAL A 174 -8.16 1.24 -10.11
N LEU A 175 -9.24 0.99 -10.85
CA LEU A 175 -9.26 1.04 -12.32
C LEU A 175 -8.15 0.18 -12.96
N GLY A 176 -7.81 -0.95 -12.33
CA GLY A 176 -6.75 -1.86 -12.77
C GLY A 176 -5.32 -1.38 -12.48
N GLN A 177 -5.12 -0.17 -11.96
CA GLN A 177 -3.81 0.39 -11.64
C GLN A 177 -3.43 0.09 -10.21
N ASP A 178 -2.18 -0.35 -10.00
CA ASP A 178 -1.57 -0.42 -8.68
C ASP A 178 -1.33 0.99 -8.16
N LEU A 179 -1.63 1.18 -6.88
CA LEU A 179 -1.59 2.46 -6.21
C LEU A 179 -0.54 2.44 -5.11
N TYR A 180 -0.15 3.63 -4.67
CA TYR A 180 0.67 3.81 -3.48
C TYR A 180 -0.08 4.58 -2.41
N ILE A 181 0.46 4.57 -1.20
CA ILE A 181 -0.08 5.30 -0.06
C ILE A 181 0.63 6.65 0.02
N GLY A 182 -0.14 7.74 0.04
CA GLY A 182 0.42 9.08 0.19
C GLY A 182 -0.39 9.94 1.13
N ARG A 183 0.24 11.02 1.58
CA ARG A 183 -0.39 12.01 2.46
C ARG A 183 0.07 13.42 2.11
N VAL A 184 -0.68 14.40 2.60
CA VAL A 184 -0.30 15.81 2.54
C VAL A 184 -0.49 16.46 3.90
N ARG A 185 0.41 17.38 4.24
CA ARG A 185 0.30 18.24 5.40
C ARG A 185 -0.45 19.51 5.00
N LEU A 186 -1.52 19.79 5.72
CA LEU A 186 -2.29 21.01 5.64
C LEU A 186 -2.07 21.79 6.94
N ASP A 187 -2.36 23.09 6.93
CA ASP A 187 -2.29 23.93 8.14
C ASP A 187 -3.13 23.37 9.29
N THR A 188 -4.19 22.65 8.92
CA THR A 188 -5.12 22.07 9.86
C THR A 188 -4.65 20.72 10.38
N GLY A 189 -3.85 19.94 9.65
CA GLY A 189 -3.42 18.60 10.05
C GLY A 189 -2.93 17.76 8.86
N VAL A 190 -2.83 16.45 9.02
CA VAL A 190 -2.41 15.51 7.97
C VAL A 190 -3.64 14.80 7.40
N VAL A 191 -3.67 14.63 6.08
CA VAL A 191 -4.68 13.80 5.40
C VAL A 191 -4.00 12.80 4.47
N LEU A 192 -4.46 11.54 4.50
CA LEU A 192 -3.92 10.42 3.73
C LEU A 192 -4.91 9.99 2.64
N GLY A 193 -4.37 9.49 1.54
CA GLY A 193 -5.16 8.96 0.44
C GLY A 193 -4.36 8.08 -0.51
N LYS A 194 -4.90 7.92 -1.71
CA LYS A 194 -4.32 7.09 -2.76
C LYS A 194 -3.47 7.90 -3.72
N VAL A 195 -2.31 7.37 -4.09
CA VAL A 195 -1.41 7.93 -5.09
C VAL A 195 -1.52 7.08 -6.35
N PHE A 196 -1.89 7.71 -7.46
CA PHE A 196 -1.79 7.11 -8.78
C PHE A 196 -0.40 7.35 -9.38
N PRO A 197 0.11 6.42 -10.19
CA PRO A 197 1.43 6.52 -10.79
C PRO A 197 1.51 7.65 -11.83
N TYR A 198 2.73 8.14 -12.06
CA TYR A 198 3.04 9.29 -12.92
C TYR A 198 2.46 9.20 -14.35
N LYS A 199 2.39 8.03 -14.98
CA LYS A 199 1.96 7.94 -16.39
C LYS A 199 0.46 7.68 -16.56
N PHE A 200 -0.32 7.84 -15.50
CA PHE A 200 -1.75 7.59 -15.52
C PHE A 200 -2.55 8.89 -15.64
N ILE A 201 -3.70 8.85 -16.32
CA ILE A 201 -4.54 10.05 -16.52
C ILE A 201 -5.07 10.65 -15.21
N TYR A 202 -5.13 9.84 -14.15
CA TYR A 202 -5.51 10.27 -12.79
C TYR A 202 -4.28 10.35 -11.87
N GLN A 203 -3.09 10.64 -12.39
CA GLN A 203 -1.83 10.73 -11.64
C GLN A 203 -1.90 11.62 -10.39
N GLY A 204 -1.10 11.32 -9.37
CA GLY A 204 -0.97 12.12 -8.15
C GLY A 204 -1.81 11.63 -6.97
N LEU A 205 -1.83 12.43 -5.89
CA LEU A 205 -2.47 12.07 -4.62
C LEU A 205 -3.92 12.56 -4.56
N TYR A 206 -4.84 11.67 -4.18
CA TYR A 206 -6.25 11.95 -3.93
C TYR A 206 -6.62 11.69 -2.47
N VAL A 207 -6.93 12.76 -1.73
CA VAL A 207 -7.25 12.70 -0.29
C VAL A 207 -8.70 13.10 0.00
N PRO A 208 -9.33 12.54 1.03
CA PRO A 208 -10.65 12.95 1.48
C PRO A 208 -10.57 14.32 2.16
N LEU A 209 -11.31 15.30 1.67
CA LEU A 209 -11.36 16.65 2.24
C LEU A 209 -12.74 17.26 2.07
N SER A 210 -13.33 17.77 3.16
CA SER A 210 -14.62 18.49 3.17
C SER A 210 -15.77 17.77 2.46
N GLY A 211 -15.84 16.43 2.56
CA GLY A 211 -16.88 15.61 1.94
C GLY A 211 -16.64 15.23 0.46
N THR A 212 -15.68 15.86 -0.20
CA THR A 212 -15.25 15.55 -1.58
C THR A 212 -13.84 14.96 -1.56
N PHE A 213 -13.08 15.10 -2.63
CA PHE A 213 -11.65 14.85 -2.62
C PHE A 213 -10.89 16.13 -2.95
N ALA A 214 -9.64 16.19 -2.52
CA ALA A 214 -8.64 17.13 -3.02
C ALA A 214 -7.55 16.35 -3.76
N HIS A 215 -6.94 17.00 -4.75
CA HIS A 215 -5.91 16.43 -5.62
C HIS A 215 -4.61 17.21 -5.50
N TYR A 216 -3.49 16.50 -5.33
CA TYR A 216 -2.17 17.10 -5.14
C TYR A 216 -1.11 16.43 -6.01
N LEU A 217 -0.24 17.24 -6.61
CA LEU A 217 0.93 16.77 -7.37
C LEU A 217 2.23 16.80 -6.55
N SER A 218 2.19 17.34 -5.33
CA SER A 218 3.28 17.31 -4.37
C SER A 218 2.75 16.78 -3.05
N TYR A 219 3.39 15.77 -2.50
CA TYR A 219 2.91 14.99 -1.37
C TYR A 219 4.05 14.20 -0.72
N GLU A 220 3.78 13.57 0.41
CA GLU A 220 4.64 12.53 0.97
C GLU A 220 4.10 11.15 0.51
N VAL A 221 4.97 10.26 0.06
CA VAL A 221 4.64 8.85 -0.24
C VAL A 221 5.24 7.95 0.84
N LEU A 222 4.53 6.89 1.21
CA LEU A 222 4.99 5.94 2.22
C LEU A 222 5.98 4.94 1.61
N THR A 223 7.15 4.83 2.23
CA THR A 223 8.17 3.84 1.90
C THR A 223 8.42 2.89 3.08
N PHE A 224 8.99 1.72 2.78
CA PHE A 224 9.43 0.72 3.78
C PHE A 224 10.82 0.19 3.41
N ASP A 225 11.82 0.61 4.19
CA ASP A 225 13.23 0.22 4.01
C ASP A 225 13.90 0.03 5.38
N CYS A 226 14.09 -1.24 5.75
CA CYS A 226 14.68 -1.61 7.03
C CYS A 226 16.11 -1.13 7.19
N GLU A 227 16.91 -1.25 6.14
CA GLU A 227 18.36 -1.09 6.17
C GLU A 227 18.76 0.38 6.17
N ARG A 228 18.05 1.18 5.37
CA ARG A 228 18.29 2.63 5.28
C ARG A 228 17.78 3.35 6.52
N ASN A 229 16.57 3.04 6.96
CA ASN A 229 15.91 3.86 7.97
C ASN A 229 16.39 3.58 9.39
N LYS A 230 16.79 2.32 9.69
CA LYS A 230 17.47 2.01 10.96
C LYS A 230 18.84 2.69 11.06
N ARG A 231 19.61 2.75 9.96
CA ARG A 231 20.92 3.45 9.93
C ARG A 231 20.80 4.95 10.21
N ASN A 232 19.88 5.62 9.52
CA ASN A 232 19.66 7.06 9.72
C ASN A 232 19.27 7.38 11.16
N LYS A 233 18.49 6.51 11.81
CA LYS A 233 18.11 6.68 13.21
C LYS A 233 19.30 6.50 14.15
N THR A 234 20.10 5.44 14.00
CA THR A 234 21.29 5.24 14.83
C THR A 234 22.27 6.40 14.70
N GLU A 235 22.46 6.93 13.49
CA GLU A 235 23.33 8.10 13.27
C GLU A 235 22.76 9.37 13.90
N PHE A 236 21.44 9.54 13.91
CA PHE A 236 20.79 10.67 14.57
C PHE A 236 20.90 10.56 16.11
N ASP A 237 20.64 9.38 16.68
CA ASP A 237 20.74 9.15 18.13
C ASP A 237 22.17 9.41 18.63
N VAL A 238 23.19 8.91 17.91
CA VAL A 238 24.61 9.19 18.21
C VAL A 238 24.93 10.69 18.17
N ARG A 239 24.31 11.46 17.26
CA ARG A 239 24.51 12.92 17.19
C ARG A 239 23.83 13.68 18.33
N ILE A 240 22.70 13.20 18.82
CA ILE A 240 22.01 13.81 19.97
C ILE A 240 22.85 13.59 21.23
N ASP A 241 23.29 12.36 21.48
CA ASP A 241 24.08 12.01 22.67
C ASP A 241 25.34 12.89 22.78
N ASN A 242 26.08 13.05 21.68
CA ASN A 242 27.27 13.90 21.61
C ASN A 242 27.01 15.40 21.83
N ASN A 243 25.81 15.89 21.53
CA ASN A 243 25.45 17.30 21.75
C ASN A 243 24.95 17.56 23.19
N THR A 244 24.41 16.54 23.87
CA THR A 244 24.01 16.64 25.28
C THR A 244 25.21 16.68 26.24
N GLU A 245 26.38 16.14 25.87
CA GLU A 245 27.60 16.22 26.69
C GLU A 245 28.27 17.60 26.68
N ILE A 246 27.86 18.54 25.79
CA ILE A 246 28.51 19.85 25.64
C ILE A 246 27.88 20.94 26.53
N LEU A 247 26.76 20.67 27.22
CA LEU A 247 26.07 21.66 28.07
C LEU A 247 26.33 21.51 29.58
N THR A 248 27.30 20.69 29.99
CA THR A 248 27.76 20.62 31.39
C THR A 248 29.25 20.89 31.47
N ASN A 249 29.65 22.16 31.46
CA ASN A 249 30.87 22.68 32.08
C ASN A 249 30.78 24.19 32.29
#